data_AF-A0A967LX06-F1
#
_entry.id   AF-A0A967LX06-F1
#
_cell.length_a   1.000
_cell.length_b   1.000
_cell.length_c   1.000
_cell.angle_alpha   90.00
_cell.angle_beta   90.00
_cell.angle_gamma   90.00
#
_symmetry.space_group_name_H-M   'P 1'
#
loop_
_entity.id
_entity.type
_entity.pdbx_description
1 polymer ?
#
loop_
_entity_poly.entity_id
_entity_poly.type
_entity_poly.pdbx_seq_one_letter_code
_entity_poly.pdbx_strand_id
1 'polypeptide(L)' 'SDGAAEDYFGTSVSISGDVALVGADGNDDKGDDSGSAYVFRWNGSSWVEEQKLLASDGAAYDWFGESVSIS' A
#
# COMPACT_ATOMS: atom_id res chain seq x y z
N SER A 1 8.13 1.23 -5.14
CA SER A 1 7.68 -0.08 -4.66
C SER A 1 8.91 -0.94 -4.45
N ASP A 2 8.95 -1.53 -3.27
CA ASP A 2 9.97 -2.46 -2.76
C ASP A 2 9.49 -3.92 -2.84
N GLY A 3 8.46 -4.19 -3.67
CA GLY A 3 7.72 -5.44 -3.68
C GLY A 3 8.60 -6.69 -3.56
N ALA A 4 8.52 -7.32 -2.39
CA ALA A 4 9.03 -8.64 -2.13
C ALA A 4 8.01 -9.71 -2.56
N ALA A 5 8.46 -10.97 -2.60
CA ALA A 5 7.53 -12.07 -2.79
C ALA A 5 6.55 -12.11 -1.60
N GLU A 6 5.29 -12.42 -1.88
CA GLU A 6 4.23 -12.56 -0.85
C GLU A 6 3.79 -11.25 -0.18
N ASP A 7 4.30 -10.08 -0.60
CA ASP A 7 3.77 -8.78 -0.14
C ASP A 7 2.31 -8.52 -0.57
N TYR A 8 1.80 -9.28 -1.53
CA TYR A 8 0.47 -9.12 -2.13
C TYR A 8 0.18 -7.69 -2.60
N PHE A 9 1.18 -7.00 -3.16
CA PHE A 9 0.99 -5.67 -3.74
C PHE A 9 -0.14 -5.67 -4.77
N GLY A 10 -1.14 -4.80 -4.57
CA GLY A 10 -2.35 -4.78 -5.36
C GLY A 10 -3.51 -5.62 -4.80
N THR A 11 -3.40 -6.13 -3.56
CA THR A 11 -4.48 -6.85 -2.84
C THR A 11 -5.78 -6.03 -2.83
N SER A 12 -5.66 -4.71 -2.65
CA SER A 12 -6.75 -3.76 -2.70
C SER A 12 -6.31 -2.47 -3.40
N VAL A 13 -7.21 -1.86 -4.17
CA VAL A 13 -6.93 -0.64 -4.95
C VAL A 13 -8.13 0.29 -4.90
N SER A 14 -7.88 1.58 -4.66
CA SER A 14 -8.87 2.65 -4.76
C SER A 14 -8.27 3.86 -5.46
N ILE A 15 -9.02 4.51 -6.35
CA ILE A 15 -8.55 5.63 -7.17
C ILE A 15 -9.58 6.75 -7.10
N SER A 16 -9.12 7.98 -6.83
CA SER A 16 -9.92 9.20 -6.89
C SER A 16 -9.11 10.33 -7.52
N GLY A 17 -9.59 10.84 -8.65
CA GLY A 17 -8.88 11.83 -9.47
C GLY A 17 -7.48 11.34 -9.87
N ASP A 18 -6.46 12.14 -9.55
CA ASP A 18 -5.05 11.85 -9.82
C ASP A 18 -4.37 11.08 -8.68
N VAL A 19 -5.11 10.49 -7.73
CA VAL A 19 -4.54 9.73 -6.60
C VAL A 19 -5.02 8.29 -6.65
N ALA A 20 -4.08 7.34 -6.56
CA ALA A 20 -4.34 5.93 -6.37
C ALA A 20 -3.74 5.47 -5.04
N LEU A 21 -4.50 4.68 -4.28
CA LEU A 21 -4.08 4.02 -3.05
C LEU A 21 -4.08 2.52 -3.30
N VAL A 22 -2.95 1.87 -3.06
CA VAL A 22 -2.73 0.45 -3.34
C VAL A 22 -2.29 -0.25 -2.05
N GLY A 23 -3.02 -1.27 -1.62
CA GLY A 23 -2.65 -2.11 -0.48
C GLY A 23 -1.64 -3.20 -0.84
N ALA A 24 -0.83 -3.59 0.14
CA ALA A 24 0.04 -4.77 0.12
C ALA A 24 0.08 -5.35 1.54
N ASP A 25 -0.90 -6.17 1.87
CA ASP A 25 -1.21 -6.63 3.22
C ASP A 25 -0.25 -7.69 3.75
N GLY A 26 0.47 -8.39 2.86
CA GLY A 26 1.53 -9.34 3.24
C GLY A 26 2.91 -8.70 3.44
N ASN A 27 3.04 -7.37 3.33
CA ASN A 27 4.34 -6.73 3.47
C ASN A 27 4.89 -6.85 4.91
N ASP A 28 6.17 -7.20 5.03
CA ASP A 28 6.83 -7.58 6.29
C ASP A 28 7.79 -6.52 6.85
N ASP A 29 7.76 -5.29 6.32
CA ASP A 29 8.68 -4.19 6.66
C ASP A 29 8.78 -3.88 8.17
N LYS A 30 7.66 -4.01 8.91
CA LYS A 30 7.62 -3.78 10.37
C LYS A 30 7.48 -5.06 11.19
N GLY A 31 6.75 -6.06 10.66
CA GLY A 31 6.52 -7.36 11.28
C GLY A 31 5.88 -8.31 10.26
N ASP A 32 5.88 -9.60 10.57
CA ASP A 32 5.30 -10.64 9.71
C ASP A 32 3.87 -10.26 9.29
N ASP A 33 3.61 -10.13 7.99
CA ASP A 33 2.32 -9.67 7.44
C ASP A 33 1.76 -8.40 8.13
N SER A 34 2.63 -7.47 8.53
CA SER A 34 2.22 -6.19 9.13
C SER A 34 1.47 -5.29 8.13
N GLY A 35 1.75 -5.49 6.85
CA GLY A 35 1.11 -4.83 5.73
C GLY A 35 1.60 -3.40 5.48
N SER A 36 1.29 -2.90 4.30
CA SER A 36 1.59 -1.55 3.84
C SER A 36 0.53 -1.04 2.87
N ALA A 37 0.49 0.27 2.66
CA ALA A 37 -0.27 0.87 1.56
C ALA A 37 0.58 1.92 0.84
N TYR A 38 0.40 2.07 -0.46
CA TYR A 38 1.21 2.93 -1.31
C TYR A 38 0.31 3.98 -1.97
N VAL A 39 0.71 5.23 -1.86
CA VAL A 39 0.06 6.36 -2.51
C VAL A 39 0.80 6.64 -3.82
N PHE A 40 0.07 6.61 -4.93
CA PHE A 40 0.54 7.04 -6.23
C PHE A 40 -0.20 8.29 -6.68
N ARG A 41 0.51 9.22 -7.31
CA ARG A 41 -0.08 10.38 -7.99
C ARG A 41 0.17 10.34 -9.48
N TRP A 42 -0.87 10.61 -10.25
CA TRP A 42 -0.76 10.83 -11.69
C TRP A 42 -0.16 12.20 -11.97
N ASN A 43 0.92 12.25 -12.74
CA ASN A 43 1.60 13.51 -13.09
C ASN A 43 1.24 14.03 -14.50
N GLY A 44 0.25 13.44 -15.17
CA GLY A 44 -0.10 13.71 -16.57
C GLY A 44 0.50 12.73 -17.59
N SER A 45 1.46 11.89 -17.17
CA SER A 45 2.13 10.91 -18.06
C SER A 45 2.36 9.54 -17.42
N SER A 46 2.54 9.50 -16.11
CA SER A 46 2.80 8.29 -15.33
C SER A 46 2.24 8.41 -13.92
N TRP A 47 1.94 7.26 -13.31
CA TRP A 47 1.72 7.15 -11.87
C TRP A 47 3.09 7.16 -11.17
N VAL A 48 3.26 8.06 -10.22
CA VAL A 48 4.48 8.21 -9.42
C VAL A 48 4.14 7.85 -7.98
N GLU A 49 4.89 6.91 -7.40
CA GLU A 49 4.78 6.61 -5.97
C GLU A 49 5.20 7.84 -5.16
N GLU A 50 4.28 8.40 -4.39
CA GLU A 50 4.55 9.57 -3.53
C GLU A 50 4.94 9.14 -2.12
N GLN A 51 4.32 8.07 -1.61
CA GLN A 51 4.50 7.68 -0.22
C GLN A 51 4.16 6.21 0.01
N LYS A 52 4.95 5.54 0.86
CA LYS A 52 4.59 4.28 1.53
C LYS A 52 4.02 4.61 2.92
N LEU A 53 2.91 3.97 3.24
CA LEU A 53 2.20 4.04 4.52
C LEU A 53 2.39 2.72 5.24
N LEU A 54 2.79 2.80 6.50
CA LEU A 54 2.94 1.66 7.41
C LEU A 54 2.05 1.91 8.64
N ALA A 55 1.52 0.84 9.23
CA ALA A 55 0.84 0.93 10.53
C ALA A 55 1.77 1.54 11.58
N SER A 56 1.21 2.27 12.56
CA SER A 56 2.02 3.01 13.55
C SER A 56 2.76 2.08 14.50
N ASP A 57 2.08 1.06 15.00
CA ASP A 57 2.62 -0.07 15.75
C ASP A 57 3.23 -1.13 14.83
N GLY A 58 2.55 -1.46 13.72
CA GLY A 58 3.02 -2.43 12.72
C GLY A 58 3.33 -3.78 13.35
N ALA A 59 2.41 -4.26 14.18
CA ALA A 59 2.51 -5.57 14.79
C ALA A 59 2.34 -6.66 13.72
N ALA A 60 2.79 -7.86 14.06
CA ALA A 60 2.63 -9.01 13.18
C ALA A 60 1.14 -9.29 12.96
N TYR A 61 0.77 -9.57 11.71
CA TYR A 61 -0.59 -9.88 11.26
C TYR A 61 -1.60 -8.74 11.48
N ASP A 62 -1.14 -7.49 11.40
CA ASP A 62 -2.02 -6.33 11.35
C ASP A 62 -2.68 -6.17 9.97
N TRP A 63 -2.10 -6.75 8.92
CA TRP A 63 -2.62 -6.73 7.54
C TRP A 63 -2.97 -5.31 7.06
N PHE A 64 -2.15 -4.31 7.40
CA PHE A 64 -2.40 -2.94 6.98
C PHE A 64 -2.47 -2.87 5.44
N GLY A 65 -3.54 -2.27 4.91
CA GLY A 65 -3.77 -2.23 3.46
C GLY A 65 -4.57 -3.42 2.90
N GLU A 66 -5.07 -4.35 3.72
CA GLU A 66 -6.00 -5.41 3.28
C GLU A 66 -7.22 -4.83 2.53
N SER A 67 -7.74 -3.70 3.01
CA SER A 67 -8.77 -2.92 2.32
C SER A 67 -8.43 -1.44 2.33
N VAL A 68 -8.54 -0.81 1.16
CA VAL A 68 -8.29 0.63 0.99
C VAL A 68 -9.47 1.31 0.30
N SER A 69 -9.73 2.55 0.67
CA SER A 69 -10.73 3.40 0.04
C SER A 69 -10.29 4.86 0.09
N ILE A 70 -10.44 5.56 -1.03
CA ILE A 70 -10.26 7.00 -1.12
C ILE A 70 -11.49 7.62 -1.78
N SER A 71 -11.98 8.74 -1.21
CA SER A 71 -13.20 9.43 -1.66
C SER A 71 -12.96 10.38 -2.83
#